data_AF-V2VYS6-F1
#
_entry.id   AF-V2VYS6-F1
#
_cell.length_a   1.000
_cell.length_b   1.000
_cell.length_c   1.000
_cell.angle_alpha   90.00
_cell.angle_beta   90.00
_cell.angle_gamma   90.00
#
_symmetry.space_group_name_H-M   'P 1'
#
loop_
_entity.id
_entity.type
_entity.pdbx_description
1 polymer ?
#
loop_
_entity_poly.entity_id
_entity_poly.type
_entity_poly.pdbx_seq_one_letter_code
_entity_poly.pdbx_strand_id
1 'polypeptide(L)'
;MSKLSINQASKLFKVSRNTIYARIKKGDMTKDSEGLVSAQDMVRLFGNKTDKKATEKAVTELLNSREQTVQGSEQEVAHLKSNNEQLLEQQIEQLKAQVEQLEKQLEYVKANEAWLKQQLDQKLIEHKNSEKKGLLSKLFG
;
A
#
# COMPACT_ATOMS: atom_id res chain seq x y z
N MET A 1 32.39 0.17 2.98
CA MET A 1 32.94 -0.79 3.97
C MET A 1 31.96 -1.93 4.10
N SER A 2 32.35 -3.15 3.72
CA SER A 2 31.50 -4.34 3.81
C SER A 2 31.09 -4.61 5.25
N LYS A 3 29.79 -4.78 5.50
CA LYS A 3 29.24 -5.04 6.83
C LYS A 3 28.64 -6.44 6.93
N LEU A 4 28.76 -7.05 8.10
CA LEU A 4 28.30 -8.41 8.38
C LEU A 4 27.44 -8.41 9.64
N SER A 5 26.36 -9.19 9.66
CA SER A 5 25.68 -9.49 10.92
C SER A 5 26.59 -10.34 11.81
N ILE A 6 26.38 -10.26 13.13
CA ILE A 6 27.16 -11.05 14.10
C ILE A 6 27.02 -12.56 13.85
N ASN A 7 25.86 -13.01 13.37
CA ASN A 7 25.65 -14.41 13.00
C ASN A 7 26.50 -14.81 11.77
N GLN A 8 26.51 -13.99 10.72
CA GLN A 8 27.34 -14.24 9.53
C GLN A 8 28.83 -14.22 9.88
N ALA A 9 29.25 -13.20 10.64
CA ALA A 9 30.62 -13.05 11.10
C ALA A 9 31.08 -14.25 11.94
N SER A 10 30.22 -14.75 12.85
CA SER A 10 30.50 -15.94 13.65
C SER A 10 30.75 -17.19 12.80
N LYS A 11 29.92 -17.42 11.78
CA LYS A 11 30.05 -18.57 10.86
C LYS A 11 31.30 -18.46 9.98
N LEU A 12 31.51 -17.30 9.36
CA LEU A 12 32.61 -17.06 8.41
C LEU A 12 33.98 -17.17 9.07
N PHE A 13 34.14 -16.53 10.23
CA PHE A 13 35.41 -16.49 10.94
C PHE A 13 35.57 -17.65 11.93
N LYS A 14 34.57 -18.54 12.03
CA LYS A 14 34.54 -19.67 12.96
C LYS A 14 34.82 -19.26 14.41
N VAL A 15 34.27 -18.10 14.82
CA VAL A 15 34.38 -17.56 16.18
C VAL A 15 33.02 -17.48 16.84
N SER A 16 32.95 -17.67 18.14
CA SER A 16 31.66 -17.59 18.85
C SER A 16 31.11 -16.15 18.86
N ARG A 17 29.78 -16.00 18.84
CA ARG A 17 29.13 -14.69 18.95
C ARG A 17 29.50 -13.97 20.25
N ASN A 18 29.65 -14.69 21.35
CA ASN A 18 30.07 -14.14 22.63
C ASN A 18 31.47 -13.52 22.54
N THR A 19 32.39 -14.15 21.80
CA THR A 19 33.73 -13.62 21.55
C THR A 19 33.68 -12.32 20.75
N ILE A 20 32.80 -12.22 19.75
CA ILE A 20 32.58 -10.99 18.98
C ILE A 20 32.03 -9.89 19.90
N TYR A 21 31.00 -10.18 20.70
CA TYR A 21 30.44 -9.23 21.67
C TYR A 21 31.47 -8.75 22.70
N ALA A 22 32.37 -9.63 23.15
CA ALA A 22 33.43 -9.26 24.07
C ALA A 22 34.38 -8.21 23.47
N ARG A 23 34.75 -8.35 22.18
CA ARG A 23 35.57 -7.35 21.47
C ARG A 23 34.83 -6.04 21.24
N ILE A 24 33.52 -6.10 20.99
CA ILE A 24 32.66 -4.90 20.91
C ILE A 24 32.64 -4.17 22.26
N LYS A 25 32.37 -4.89 23.36
CA LYS A 25 32.32 -4.32 24.71
C LYS A 25 33.65 -3.71 25.13
N LYS A 26 34.76 -4.31 24.69
CA LYS A 26 36.11 -3.80 24.95
C LYS A 26 36.48 -2.55 24.13
N GLY A 27 35.71 -2.24 23.08
CA GLY A 27 36.00 -1.12 22.17
C GLY A 27 37.01 -1.47 21.07
N ASP A 28 37.40 -2.74 20.95
CA ASP A 28 38.34 -3.19 19.90
C ASP A 28 37.67 -3.17 18.51
N MET A 29 36.34 -3.24 18.45
CA MET A 29 35.51 -3.08 17.25
C MET A 29 34.15 -2.47 17.61
N THR A 30 33.42 -1.96 16.63
CA THR A 30 32.08 -1.38 16.84
C THR A 30 31.04 -2.05 15.97
N LYS A 31 29.77 -1.90 16.38
CA LYS A 31 28.60 -2.23 15.56
C LYS A 31 27.83 -0.96 15.25
N ASP A 32 27.17 -0.91 14.10
CA ASP A 32 26.31 0.21 13.74
C ASP A 32 24.92 0.13 14.40
N SER A 33 24.04 1.09 14.07
CA SER A 33 22.66 1.14 14.54
C SER A 33 21.81 -0.07 14.15
N GLU A 34 22.17 -0.77 13.07
CA GLU A 34 21.54 -2.01 12.61
C GLU A 34 22.14 -3.25 13.27
N GLY A 35 23.16 -3.08 14.12
CA GLY A 35 23.87 -4.16 14.80
C GLY A 35 24.87 -4.92 13.92
N LEU A 36 25.28 -4.36 12.79
CA LEU A 36 26.24 -4.94 11.86
C LEU A 36 27.67 -4.53 12.22
N VAL A 37 28.63 -5.44 12.03
CA VAL A 37 30.06 -5.22 12.27
C VAL A 37 30.83 -5.07 10.96
N SER A 38 31.93 -4.31 10.99
CA SER A 38 32.84 -4.16 9.85
C SER A 38 33.55 -5.48 9.52
N ALA A 39 33.49 -5.92 8.26
CA ALA A 39 34.24 -7.08 7.80
C ALA A 39 35.75 -6.87 7.95
N GLN A 40 36.23 -5.63 7.82
CA GLN A 40 37.64 -5.29 8.01
C GLN A 40 38.09 -5.51 9.46
N ASP A 41 37.26 -5.12 10.42
CA ASP A 41 37.56 -5.36 11.84
C ASP A 41 37.52 -6.86 12.17
N MET A 42 36.61 -7.61 11.55
CA MET A 42 36.58 -9.06 11.68
C MET A 42 37.86 -9.71 11.15
N VAL A 43 38.34 -9.32 9.96
CA VAL A 43 39.61 -9.80 9.40
C VAL A 43 40.79 -9.40 10.28
N ARG A 44 40.81 -8.16 10.78
CA ARG A 44 41.89 -7.66 11.64
C ARG A 44 41.97 -8.42 12.97
N LEU A 45 40.84 -8.69 13.61
CA LEU A 45 40.79 -9.24 14.96
C LEU A 45 40.69 -10.77 15.01
N PHE A 46 40.19 -11.40 13.94
CA PHE A 46 39.89 -12.83 13.89
C PHE A 46 40.35 -13.50 12.58
N GLY A 47 40.99 -12.78 11.67
CA GLY A 47 41.53 -13.39 10.45
C GLY A 47 42.77 -14.23 10.75
N ASN A 48 42.70 -15.53 10.48
CA ASN A 48 43.88 -16.40 10.51
C ASN A 48 44.82 -16.06 9.35
N LYS A 49 46.14 -15.98 9.62
CA LYS A 49 47.14 -15.59 8.61
C LYS A 49 47.25 -16.57 7.43
N THR A 50 46.88 -17.83 7.64
CA THR A 50 46.90 -18.89 6.61
C THR A 50 45.73 -18.81 5.63
N ASP A 51 44.56 -18.33 6.08
CA ASP A 51 43.30 -18.42 5.31
C ASP A 51 42.71 -17.06 4.92
N LYS A 52 43.44 -15.97 5.16
CA LYS A 52 42.96 -14.59 4.93
C LYS A 52 42.33 -14.38 3.56
N LYS A 53 42.96 -14.89 2.49
CA LYS A 53 42.44 -14.80 1.11
C LYS A 53 41.14 -15.59 0.91
N ALA A 54 40.99 -16.73 1.57
CA ALA A 54 39.76 -17.52 1.50
C ALA A 54 38.61 -16.83 2.23
N THR A 55 38.89 -16.24 3.39
CA THR A 55 37.90 -15.46 4.14
C THR A 55 37.46 -14.20 3.39
N GLU A 56 38.39 -13.47 2.77
CA GLU A 56 38.06 -12.30 1.94
C GLU A 56 37.18 -12.67 0.75
N LYS A 57 37.47 -13.78 0.05
CA LYS A 57 36.62 -14.28 -1.05
C LYS A 57 35.22 -14.64 -0.58
N ALA A 58 35.10 -15.38 0.53
CA ALA A 58 33.81 -15.78 1.08
C ALA A 58 32.96 -14.57 1.51
N VAL A 59 33.58 -13.52 2.03
CA VAL A 59 32.89 -12.26 2.36
C VAL A 59 32.37 -11.60 1.09
N THR A 60 33.17 -11.51 0.02
CA THR A 60 32.75 -10.91 -1.25
C THR A 60 31.60 -11.69 -1.90
N GLU A 61 31.65 -13.02 -1.91
CA GLU A 61 30.56 -13.86 -2.45
C GLU A 61 29.24 -13.69 -1.67
N LEU A 62 29.31 -13.57 -0.34
CA LEU A 62 28.12 -13.30 0.48
C LEU A 62 27.51 -11.92 0.26
N LEU A 63 28.34 -10.93 -0.08
CA LEU A 63 27.84 -9.58 -0.39
C LEU A 63 27.19 -9.55 -1.78
N ASN A 64 27.85 -10.15 -2.77
CA ASN A 64 27.32 -10.22 -4.14
C ASN A 64 25.99 -10.99 -4.20
N SER A 65 25.87 -12.10 -3.46
CA SER A 65 24.61 -12.86 -3.35
C SER A 65 23.50 -12.08 -2.63
N ARG A 66 23.86 -11.26 -1.63
CA ARG A 66 22.91 -10.34 -0.99
C ARG A 66 22.44 -9.26 -1.97
N GLU A 67 23.33 -8.68 -2.75
CA GLU A 67 22.97 -7.66 -3.76
C GLU A 67 22.03 -8.22 -4.83
N GLN A 68 22.28 -9.45 -5.31
CA GLN A 68 21.39 -10.12 -6.26
C GLN A 68 19.99 -10.41 -5.68
N THR A 69 19.92 -10.84 -4.42
CA THR A 69 18.62 -11.11 -3.76
C THR A 69 17.85 -9.82 -3.49
N VAL A 70 18.52 -8.74 -3.10
CA VAL A 70 17.90 -7.42 -2.92
C VAL A 70 17.36 -6.90 -4.25
N GLN A 71 18.14 -6.94 -5.33
CA GLN A 71 17.69 -6.51 -6.67
C GLN A 71 16.47 -7.31 -7.17
N GLY A 72 16.49 -8.63 -6.99
CA GLY A 72 15.34 -9.47 -7.33
C GLY A 72 14.07 -9.11 -6.53
N SER A 73 14.24 -8.87 -5.22
CA SER A 73 13.13 -8.46 -4.35
C SER A 73 12.59 -7.06 -4.68
N GLU A 74 13.45 -6.12 -5.07
CA GLU A 74 13.04 -4.77 -5.47
C GLU A 74 12.22 -4.79 -6.76
N GLN A 75 12.63 -5.60 -7.73
CA GLN A 75 11.89 -5.81 -8.97
C GLN A 75 10.51 -6.44 -8.70
N GLU A 76 10.45 -7.47 -7.86
CA GLU A 76 9.20 -8.12 -7.49
C GLU A 76 8.24 -7.16 -6.78
N VAL A 77 8.74 -6.35 -5.83
CA VAL A 77 7.94 -5.32 -5.16
C VAL A 77 7.45 -4.25 -6.14
N ALA A 78 8.27 -3.84 -7.11
CA ALA A 78 7.86 -2.88 -8.13
C ALA A 78 6.74 -3.44 -9.02
N HIS A 79 6.85 -4.70 -9.44
CA HIS A 79 5.81 -5.39 -10.20
C HIS A 79 4.51 -5.53 -9.40
N LEU A 80 4.59 -5.94 -8.14
CA LEU A 80 3.42 -6.06 -7.27
C LEU A 80 2.74 -4.70 -7.03
N LYS A 81 3.51 -3.62 -6.86
CA LYS A 81 2.95 -2.28 -6.73
C LYS A 81 2.20 -1.85 -7.99
N SER A 82 2.82 -2.03 -9.16
CA SER A 82 2.20 -1.71 -10.44
C SER A 82 0.89 -2.48 -10.65
N ASN A 83 0.90 -3.79 -10.39
CA ASN A 83 -0.31 -4.61 -10.52
C ASN A 83 -1.43 -4.17 -9.57
N ASN A 84 -1.10 -3.81 -8.33
CA ASN A 84 -2.10 -3.31 -7.37
C ASN A 84 -2.65 -1.94 -7.79
N GLU A 85 -1.80 -1.05 -8.30
CA GLU A 85 -2.22 0.26 -8.81
C GLU A 85 -3.21 0.11 -9.96
N GLN A 86 -2.92 -0.76 -10.93
CA GLN A 86 -3.82 -1.06 -12.03
C GLN A 86 -5.17 -1.65 -11.56
N LEU A 87 -5.15 -2.54 -10.56
CA LEU A 87 -6.37 -3.11 -10.00
C LEU A 87 -7.22 -2.04 -9.29
N LEU A 88 -6.57 -1.15 -8.54
CA LEU A 88 -7.23 -0.03 -7.86
C LEU A 88 -7.85 0.94 -8.87
N GLU A 89 -7.13 1.27 -9.94
CA GLU A 89 -7.65 2.11 -11.03
C GLU A 89 -8.91 1.49 -11.68
N GLN A 90 -8.87 0.19 -11.98
CA GLN A 90 -10.04 -0.52 -12.51
C GLN A 90 -11.24 -0.46 -11.54
N GLN A 91 -10.99 -0.64 -10.25
CA GLN A 91 -12.06 -0.61 -9.24
C GLN A 91 -12.64 0.80 -9.08
N ILE A 92 -11.80 1.83 -9.14
CA ILE A 92 -12.23 3.24 -9.14
C ILE A 92 -13.11 3.52 -10.36
N GLU A 93 -12.72 3.06 -11.54
CA GLU A 93 -13.48 3.28 -12.77
C GLU A 93 -14.85 2.59 -12.72
N GLN A 94 -14.90 1.36 -12.22
CA GLN A 94 -16.16 0.64 -11.99
C GLN A 94 -17.08 1.37 -11.01
N LEU A 95 -16.54 1.88 -9.91
CA LEU A 95 -17.32 2.63 -8.92
C LEU A 95 -17.84 3.95 -9.50
N LYS A 96 -17.05 4.67 -10.29
CA LYS A 96 -17.50 5.88 -10.99
C LYS A 96 -18.67 5.59 -11.93
N ALA A 97 -18.57 4.54 -12.73
CA ALA A 97 -19.66 4.13 -13.63
C ALA A 97 -20.95 3.77 -12.86
N GLN A 98 -20.82 3.10 -11.72
CA GLN A 98 -21.97 2.81 -10.85
C GLN A 98 -22.59 4.07 -10.26
N VAL A 99 -21.78 5.03 -9.81
CA VAL A 99 -22.26 6.32 -9.31
C VAL A 99 -23.00 7.08 -10.40
N GLU A 100 -22.44 7.18 -11.62
CA GLU A 100 -23.09 7.84 -12.74
C GLU A 100 -24.45 7.20 -13.09
N GLN A 101 -24.54 5.87 -13.04
CA GLN A 101 -25.80 5.16 -13.28
C GLN A 101 -26.83 5.49 -12.19
N LEU A 102 -26.42 5.51 -10.91
CA LEU A 102 -27.31 5.85 -9.81
C LEU A 102 -27.78 7.31 -9.87
N GLU A 103 -26.91 8.24 -10.27
CA GLU A 103 -27.27 9.64 -10.47
C GLU A 103 -28.34 9.79 -11.57
N LYS A 104 -28.19 9.10 -12.71
CA LYS A 104 -29.21 9.08 -13.77
C LYS A 104 -30.54 8.50 -13.29
N GLN A 105 -30.51 7.42 -12.52
CA GLN A 105 -31.72 6.83 -11.94
C GLN A 105 -32.40 7.80 -10.96
N LEU A 106 -31.62 8.48 -10.12
CA LEU A 106 -32.14 9.47 -9.19
C LEU A 106 -32.78 10.64 -9.91
N GLU A 107 -32.15 11.14 -10.97
CA GLU A 107 -32.69 12.21 -11.79
C GLU A 107 -33.99 11.81 -12.49
N TYR A 108 -34.06 10.59 -13.03
CA TYR A 108 -35.29 10.04 -13.59
C TYR A 108 -36.42 9.97 -12.55
N VAL A 109 -36.13 9.47 -11.34
CA VAL A 109 -37.12 9.38 -10.26
C VAL A 109 -37.61 10.77 -9.84
N LYS A 110 -36.70 11.75 -9.71
CA LYS A 110 -37.05 13.14 -9.37
C LYS A 110 -37.94 13.77 -10.45
N ALA A 111 -37.63 13.58 -11.72
CA ALA A 111 -38.43 14.08 -12.83
C ALA A 111 -39.83 13.45 -12.83
N ASN A 112 -39.91 12.14 -12.59
CA ASN A 112 -41.19 11.44 -12.50
C ASN A 112 -42.03 11.92 -11.29
N GLU A 113 -41.40 12.12 -10.13
CA GLU A 113 -42.07 12.66 -8.94
C GLU A 113 -42.63 14.07 -9.20
N ALA A 114 -41.84 14.94 -9.84
CA ALA A 114 -42.28 16.29 -10.21
C ALA A 114 -43.46 16.26 -11.18
N TRP A 115 -43.41 15.38 -12.18
CA TRP A 115 -44.50 15.21 -13.15
C TRP A 115 -45.80 14.72 -12.48
N LEU A 116 -45.70 13.73 -11.59
CA LEU A 116 -46.85 13.22 -10.83
C LEU A 116 -47.46 14.29 -9.92
N LYS A 117 -46.62 15.08 -9.23
CA LYS A 117 -47.08 16.22 -8.41
C LYS A 117 -47.84 17.25 -9.25
N GLN A 118 -47.30 17.62 -10.42
CA GLN A 118 -47.96 18.56 -11.33
C GLN A 118 -49.31 18.02 -11.84
N GLN A 119 -49.40 16.72 -12.13
CA GLN A 119 -50.65 16.10 -12.56
C GLN A 119 -51.70 16.10 -11.45
N LEU A 120 -51.30 15.86 -10.20
CA LEU A 120 -52.18 15.90 -9.04
C LEU A 120 -52.71 17.31 -8.79
N ASP A 121 -51.83 18.32 -8.86
CA ASP A 121 -52.21 19.73 -8.69
C ASP A 121 -53.21 20.17 -9.76
N GLN A 122 -53.02 19.78 -11.02
CA GLN A 122 -53.99 20.05 -12.10
C GLN A 122 -55.37 19.44 -11.78
N LYS A 123 -55.42 18.17 -11.39
CA LYS A 123 -56.69 17.52 -11.01
C LYS A 123 -57.37 18.19 -9.81
N LEU A 124 -56.59 18.65 -8.84
CA LEU A 124 -57.12 19.36 -7.67
C LEU A 124 -57.73 20.73 -8.05
N ILE A 125 -57.08 21.47 -8.95
CA ILE A 125 -57.58 22.75 -9.48
C ILE A 125 -58.87 22.54 -10.28
N GLU A 126 -58.93 21.51 -11.13
CA GLU A 126 -60.12 21.16 -11.91
C GLU A 126 -61.32 20.84 -11.00
N HIS A 127 -61.12 20.03 -9.96
CA HIS A 127 -62.17 19.68 -9.00
C HIS A 127 -62.67 20.89 -8.21
N LYS A 128 -61.76 21.77 -7.75
CA LYS A 128 -62.12 23.00 -7.05
C LYS A 128 -62.95 23.96 -7.93
N ASN A 129 -62.67 24.00 -9.23
CA ASN A 129 -63.41 24.85 -10.16
C ASN A 129 -64.78 24.25 -10.53
N SER A 130 -64.91 22.93 -10.64
CA SER A 130 -66.20 22.28 -10.92
C SER A 130 -67.18 22.44 -9.75
N GLU A 131 -66.71 22.28 -8.50
CA GLU A 131 -67.54 22.49 -7.30
C GLU A 131 -68.03 23.94 -7.19
N LYS A 132 -67.15 24.92 -7.41
CA LYS A 132 -67.54 26.34 -7.37
C LYS A 132 -68.59 26.69 -8.42
N LYS A 133 -68.46 26.17 -9.65
CA LYS A 133 -69.45 26.42 -10.71
C LYS A 133 -70.80 25.77 -10.39
N GLY A 134 -70.81 24.55 -9.84
CA GLY A 134 -72.04 23.85 -9.46
C GLY A 134 -72.77 24.43 -8.25
N LEU A 135 -72.05 25.08 -7.32
CA LEU A 135 -72.65 25.78 -6.18
C LEU A 135 -73.24 27.13 -6.62
N LEU A 136 -72.54 27.88 -7.47
CA LEU A 136 -73.04 29.16 -7.98
C LEU A 136 -74.24 28.97 -8.92
N SER A 137 -74.28 27.90 -9.72
CA SER A 137 -75.44 27.63 -10.59
C SER A 137 -76.72 27.28 -9.83
N LYS A 138 -76.61 26.77 -8.59
CA LYS A 138 -77.77 26.44 -7.74
C LYS A 138 -78.29 27.63 -6.93
N LEU A 139 -77.47 28.66 -6.73
CA LEU A 139 -77.84 29.86 -5.96
C LEU A 139 -78.42 30.98 -6.83
N PHE A 140 -78.14 30.96 -8.14
CA PHE A 140 -78.56 31.99 -9.09
C PHE A 140 -79.39 31.44 -10.27
N GLY A 141 -79.92 30.23 -10.16
CA GLY A 141 -80.81 29.58 -11.13
C GLY A 141 -82.23 29.42 -10.61
#